data_AF-A0A537J4M5-F1
#
_entry.id   AF-A0A537J4M5-F1
#
_cell.length_a   1.000
_cell.length_b   1.000
_cell.length_c   1.000
_cell.angle_alpha   90.00
_cell.angle_beta   90.00
_cell.angle_gamma   90.00
#
_symmetry.space_group_name_H-M   'P 1'
#
loop_
_entity.id
_entity.type
_entity.pdbx_description
1 polymer ?
#
loop_
_entity_poly.entity_id
_entity_poly.type
_entity_poly.pdbx_seq_one_letter_code
_entity_poly.pdbx_strand_id
1 'polypeptide(L)' 'MYTVVVPTFNRQHLLSGALESLLAQETRFAYEIIVVDNNSSDGTRS' A
#
# COMPACT_ATOMS: atom_id res chain seq x y z
N MET A 1 5.39 14.46 9.84
CA MET A 1 4.85 13.84 8.62
C MET A 1 5.61 12.56 8.40
N TYR A 2 4.92 11.45 8.16
CA TYR A 2 5.54 10.13 7.97
C TYR A 2 5.27 9.60 6.58
N THR A 3 6.15 8.73 6.09
CA THR A 3 5.99 8.03 4.82
C THR A 3 5.89 6.54 5.11
N VAL A 4 4.78 5.92 4.72
CA VAL A 4 4.57 4.48 4.80
C VAL A 4 4.94 3.86 3.46
N VAL A 5 6.04 3.12 3.41
CA VAL A 5 6.46 2.41 2.20
C VAL A 5 5.89 0.99 2.22
N VAL A 6 5.15 0.63 1.18
CA VAL A 6 4.52 -0.69 1.01
C VAL A 6 5.20 -1.42 -0.15
N PRO A 7 6.29 -2.18 0.10
CA PRO A 7 6.86 -3.04 -0.93
C PRO A 7 5.94 -4.22 -1.20
N THR A 8 5.71 -4.51 -2.48
CA THR A 8 4.82 -5.60 -2.90
C THR A 8 5.37 -6.34 -4.11
N PHE A 9 4.99 -7.61 -4.24
CA PHE A 9 5.28 -8.47 -5.38
C PHE A 9 4.23 -9.57 -5.45
N ASN A 10 3.49 -9.65 -6.56
CA ASN A 10 2.45 -10.63 -6.83
C ASN A 10 1.44 -10.81 -5.68
N ARG A 11 0.86 -9.69 -5.21
CA ARG A 11 -0.10 -9.65 -4.11
C ARG A 11 -1.34 -8.85 -4.44
N GLN A 12 -1.83 -8.88 -5.68
CA GLN A 12 -3.04 -8.18 -6.09
C GLN A 12 -4.20 -8.43 -5.11
N HIS A 13 -4.38 -9.69 -4.69
CA HIS A 13 -5.44 -10.13 -3.78
C HIS A 13 -5.31 -9.64 -2.31
N LEU A 14 -4.16 -9.08 -1.92
CA LEU A 14 -3.93 -8.57 -0.55
C LEU A 14 -3.74 -7.06 -0.51
N LEU A 15 -3.22 -6.48 -1.60
CA LEU A 15 -2.82 -5.08 -1.62
C LEU A 15 -4.00 -4.14 -1.32
N SER A 16 -5.19 -4.41 -1.87
CA SER A 16 -6.39 -3.58 -1.59
C SER A 16 -6.71 -3.51 -0.10
N GLY A 17 -6.82 -4.66 0.57
CA GLY A 17 -7.15 -4.70 1.99
C GLY A 17 -6.07 -4.05 2.88
N ALA A 18 -4.80 -4.15 2.49
CA ALA A 18 -3.71 -3.47 3.19
C ALA A 18 -3.82 -1.94 3.02
N LEU A 19 -4.09 -1.45 1.80
CA LEU A 19 -4.28 -0.02 1.54
C LEU A 19 -5.52 0.53 2.23
N GLU A 20 -6.64 -0.20 2.21
CA GLU A 20 -7.86 0.15 2.95
C GLU A 20 -7.59 0.28 4.45
N SER A 21 -6.85 -0.68 5.02
CA SER A 21 -6.46 -0.64 6.44
C SER A 21 -5.57 0.56 6.77
N LEU A 22 -4.63 0.90 5.88
CA LEU A 22 -3.78 2.09 6.05
C LEU A 22 -4.62 3.36 5.96
N LEU A 23 -5.48 3.50 4.96
CA LEU A 23 -6.33 4.69 4.78
C LEU A 23 -7.33 4.90 5.93
N ALA A 24 -7.76 3.82 6.59
CA ALA A 24 -8.67 3.87 7.73
C ALA A 24 -7.98 4.30 9.05
N GLN A 25 -6.66 4.54 9.09
CA GLN A 25 -5.98 4.91 10.33
C GLN A 25 -6.39 6.30 10.81
N GLU A 26 -6.96 6.35 12.02
CA GLU A 26 -7.20 7.60 12.75
C GLU A 26 -5.95 8.00 13.53
N THR A 27 -5.25 9.04 13.08
CA THR A 27 -4.03 9.52 13.74
C THR A 27 -4.00 11.05 13.82
N ARG A 28 -3.18 11.58 14.73
CA ARG A 28 -2.99 13.03 14.89
C ARG A 28 -1.97 13.62 13.92
N PHE A 29 -1.33 12.81 13.09
CA PHE A 29 -0.25 13.22 12.19
C PHE A 29 -0.59 12.91 10.74
N ALA A 30 -0.13 13.76 9.83
CA ALA A 30 -0.21 13.47 8.41
C ALA A 30 0.80 12.39 8.02
N TYR A 31 0.39 11.50 7.12
CA TYR A 31 1.28 10.54 6.47
C TYR A 31 0.88 10.35 5.01
N GLU A 32 1.84 9.90 4.20
CA GLU A 32 1.63 9.48 2.82
C GLU A 32 1.93 7.98 2.68
N ILE A 33 1.38 7.36 1.63
CA ILE A 33 1.58 5.94 1.33
C ILE A 33 2.26 5.85 -0.03
N ILE A 34 3.40 5.18 -0.08
CA ILE A 34 4.15 4.91 -1.33
C ILE A 34 4.17 3.40 -1.54
N VAL A 35 3.52 2.93 -2.60
CA VAL A 35 3.55 1.52 -3.01
C VAL A 35 4.73 1.30 -3.95
N VAL A 36 5.59 0.35 -3.62
CA VAL A 36 6.73 -0.05 -4.45
C VAL A 36 6.48 -1.45 -4.99
N ASP A 37 6.10 -1.53 -6.26
CA ASP A 37 5.89 -2.79 -6.95
C ASP A 37 7.20 -3.35 -7.53
N ASN A 38 7.60 -4.53 -7.07
CA ASN A 38 8.79 -5.24 -7.54
C ASN A 38 8.52 -6.05 -8.82
N ASN A 39 8.00 -5.39 -9.86
CA ASN A 39 7.72 -5.98 -11.17
C ASN A 39 6.72 -7.17 -11.12
N SER A 40 5.56 -6.98 -10.50
CA SER A 40 4.51 -8.00 -10.44
C SER A 40 3.91 -8.32 -11.80
N SER A 41 3.47 -9.57 -11.97
CA SER A 41 2.82 -10.10 -13.18
C SER A 41 1.37 -10.55 -12.94
N ASP A 42 0.82 -10.31 -11.76
CA ASP A 42 -0.47 -10.83 -11.30
C ASP A 42 -1.60 -9.79 -11.33
N GLY A 43 -1.41 -8.62 -11.94
CA GLY A 43 -2.41 -7.54 -11.89
C GLY A 43 -2.26 -6.59 -10.70
N THR A 44 -1.19 -6.66 -9.91
CA THR A 44 -0.93 -5.72 -8.80
C THR A 44 -1.01 -4.21 -9.18
N ARG A 45 -0.88 -3.85 -10.47
CA ARG A 45 -0.94 -2.46 -10.97
C ARG A 45 -2.33 -2.02 -11.50
N SER A 46 -3.30 -2.93 -11.60
CA SER A 46 -4.61 -2.67 -12.23
C SER A 46 -5.59 -1.98 -11.30
#